data_AF-A0A4R3EFL0-F1
#
_entry.id   AF-A0A4R3EFL0-F1
#
_cell.length_a   1.000
_cell.length_b   1.000
_cell.length_c   1.000
_cell.angle_alpha   90.00
_cell.angle_beta   90.00
_cell.angle_gamma   90.00
#
_symmetry.space_group_name_H-M   'P 1'
#
loop_
_entity.id
_entity.type
_entity.pdbx_description
1 polymer ?
#
loop_
_entity_poly.entity_id
_entity_poly.type
_entity_poly.pdbx_seq_one_letter_code
_entity_poly.pdbx_strand_id
1 'polypeptide(L)'
;MAQNAVKEDAPVEALPLIDVLATLSRRRVNCLAAAMSAILSARLSVWLVPGQLPLMARLRVRDFAVVSQLLQGEAETAGFCDMPADVRSVSSVLGLSKASVLLLRRGAFLPSNPTLADVFSFREAFVSSSEVQRRLRIAGEVRHSTYINNELELIGSDKIGAKRRRTSIALRERAAVEAYYGNRLAARV
;
A
#
# COMPACT_ATOMS: atom_id res chain seq x y z
N MET A 1 -20.98 -16.97 17.72
CA MET A 1 -19.57 -17.43 17.63
C MET A 1 -18.83 -16.47 16.72
N ALA A 2 -17.88 -15.69 17.25
CA ALA A 2 -16.97 -14.87 16.47
C ALA A 2 -15.70 -14.63 17.31
N GLN A 3 -14.83 -15.63 17.37
CA GLN A 3 -13.48 -15.52 17.93
C GLN A 3 -12.50 -15.33 16.77
N ASN A 4 -12.61 -14.22 16.03
CA ASN A 4 -11.78 -13.97 14.84
C ASN A 4 -10.65 -12.96 15.07
N ALA A 5 -10.62 -12.30 16.23
CA ALA A 5 -9.47 -11.52 16.67
C ALA A 5 -8.77 -12.33 17.75
N VAL A 6 -7.56 -12.79 17.46
CA VAL A 6 -6.70 -13.37 18.50
C VAL A 6 -6.42 -12.25 19.51
N LYS A 7 -6.82 -12.44 20.78
CA LYS A 7 -6.54 -11.51 21.91
C LYS A 7 -5.05 -11.51 22.32
N GLU A 8 -4.18 -11.94 21.43
CA GLU A 8 -2.74 -11.96 21.64
C GLU A 8 -2.13 -10.70 21.02
N ASP A 9 -1.03 -10.24 21.60
CA ASP A 9 -0.25 -9.15 21.03
C ASP A 9 0.16 -9.52 19.59
N ALA A 10 -0.09 -8.58 18.66
CA ALA A 10 0.26 -8.81 17.26
C ALA A 10 1.78 -9.03 17.14
N PRO A 11 2.24 -10.06 16.41
CA PRO A 11 3.67 -10.30 16.20
C PRO A 11 4.38 -9.07 15.63
N VAL A 12 5.66 -8.89 15.96
CA VAL A 12 6.48 -7.74 15.50
C VAL A 12 6.51 -7.67 13.97
N GLU A 13 6.46 -8.81 13.30
CA GLU A 13 6.47 -8.93 11.84
C GLU A 13 5.14 -8.50 11.20
N ALA A 14 4.05 -8.47 11.97
CA ALA A 14 2.72 -8.20 11.46
C ALA A 14 2.55 -6.75 11.01
N LEU A 15 2.05 -6.58 9.78
CA LEU A 15 1.84 -5.28 9.15
C LEU A 15 0.37 -4.87 9.17
N PRO A 16 0.05 -3.56 9.15
CA PRO A 16 -1.33 -3.10 8.96
C PRO A 16 -1.90 -3.69 7.67
N LEU A 17 -3.10 -4.28 7.75
CA LEU A 17 -3.73 -4.92 6.61
C LEU A 17 -3.90 -3.94 5.44
N ILE A 18 -4.30 -2.69 5.72
CA ILE A 18 -4.43 -1.66 4.69
C ILE A 18 -3.12 -1.40 3.94
N ASP A 19 -1.99 -1.43 4.65
CA ASP A 19 -0.67 -1.23 4.04
C ASP A 19 -0.29 -2.42 3.16
N VAL A 20 -0.58 -3.64 3.61
CA VAL A 20 -0.31 -4.87 2.84
C VAL A 20 -1.17 -4.90 1.57
N LEU A 21 -2.46 -4.60 1.66
CA LEU A 21 -3.35 -4.53 0.51
C LEU A 21 -2.90 -3.45 -0.49
N ALA A 22 -2.59 -2.25 0.00
CA ALA A 22 -2.07 -1.15 -0.82
C ALA A 22 -0.74 -1.48 -1.49
N THR A 23 0.08 -2.30 -0.85
CA THR A 23 1.41 -2.67 -1.33
C THR A 23 1.34 -3.78 -2.37
N LEU A 24 0.54 -4.82 -2.11
CA LEU A 24 0.48 -6.01 -2.95
C LEU A 24 -0.51 -5.88 -4.11
N SER A 25 -1.63 -5.16 -3.96
CA SER A 25 -2.65 -5.08 -5.00
C SER A 25 -2.16 -4.30 -6.22
N ARG A 26 -1.84 -4.92 -7.35
CA ARG A 26 -1.59 -4.26 -8.64
C ARG A 26 -2.89 -3.99 -9.40
N ARG A 27 -3.84 -4.92 -9.25
CA ARG A 27 -5.05 -4.99 -10.08
C ARG A 27 -6.13 -4.01 -9.65
N ARG A 28 -7.06 -3.75 -10.55
CA ARG A 28 -8.22 -2.87 -10.36
C ARG A 28 -9.32 -3.57 -9.55
N VAL A 29 -8.93 -4.08 -8.38
CA VAL A 29 -9.78 -4.87 -7.48
C VAL A 29 -10.16 -4.06 -6.25
N ASN A 30 -11.38 -4.28 -5.75
CA ASN A 30 -11.77 -3.79 -4.43
C ASN A 30 -11.15 -4.67 -3.33
N CYS A 31 -9.83 -4.51 -3.13
CA CYS A 31 -9.04 -5.29 -2.18
C CYS A 31 -9.57 -5.26 -0.74
N LEU A 32 -10.27 -4.20 -0.36
CA LEU A 32 -10.87 -4.07 0.97
C LEU A 32 -12.05 -5.03 1.14
N ALA A 33 -12.96 -5.07 0.17
CA ALA A 33 -14.11 -5.98 0.20
C ALA A 33 -13.65 -7.44 0.21
N ALA A 34 -12.68 -7.78 -0.63
CA ALA A 34 -12.09 -9.10 -0.70
C ALA A 34 -11.45 -9.53 0.63
N ALA A 35 -10.63 -8.66 1.23
CA ALA A 35 -9.99 -8.94 2.51
C ALA A 35 -11.00 -9.12 3.65
N MET A 36 -12.03 -8.26 3.72
CA MET A 36 -13.08 -8.38 4.73
C MET A 36 -13.88 -9.68 4.60
N SER A 37 -14.23 -10.07 3.37
CA SER A 37 -14.88 -11.36 3.10
C SER A 37 -14.03 -12.53 3.62
N ALA A 38 -12.73 -12.54 3.33
CA ALA A 38 -11.85 -13.61 3.80
C ALA A 38 -11.66 -13.63 5.32
N ILE A 39 -11.65 -12.47 5.99
CA ILE A 39 -11.61 -12.40 7.46
C ILE A 39 -12.89 -12.98 8.07
N LEU A 40 -14.05 -12.61 7.51
CA LEU A 40 -15.35 -13.10 7.99
C LEU A 40 -15.50 -14.60 7.76
N SER A 41 -14.96 -15.13 6.66
CA SER A 41 -14.91 -16.57 6.35
C SER A 41 -13.75 -17.32 7.00
N ALA A 42 -13.00 -16.70 7.93
CA ALA A 42 -11.83 -17.30 8.60
C ALA A 42 -10.72 -17.82 7.66
N ARG A 43 -10.67 -17.35 6.41
CA ARG A 43 -9.60 -17.65 5.44
C ARG A 43 -8.38 -16.75 5.62
N LEU A 44 -8.54 -15.62 6.31
CA LEU A 44 -7.46 -14.69 6.62
C LEU A 44 -7.44 -14.40 8.12
N SER A 45 -6.40 -14.90 8.80
CA SER A 45 -6.18 -14.62 10.23
C SER A 45 -5.64 -13.21 10.43
N VAL A 46 -6.22 -12.50 11.40
CA VAL A 46 -5.84 -11.12 11.73
C VAL A 46 -5.78 -10.91 13.23
N TRP A 47 -4.92 -9.97 13.64
CA TRP A 47 -4.91 -9.43 14.99
C TRP A 47 -5.54 -8.05 14.98
N LEU A 48 -6.36 -7.74 15.99
CA LEU A 48 -6.93 -6.41 16.17
C LEU A 48 -6.18 -5.68 17.29
N VAL A 49 -5.38 -4.69 16.92
CA VAL A 49 -4.66 -3.86 17.90
C VAL A 49 -5.62 -2.83 18.51
N PRO A 50 -5.64 -2.61 19.84
CA PRO A 50 -6.43 -1.54 20.45
C PRO A 50 -5.98 -0.15 20.01
N GLY A 51 -6.89 0.84 20.03
CA GLY A 51 -6.57 2.24 19.72
C GLY A 51 -7.65 2.99 18.96
N GLN A 52 -7.37 4.26 18.64
CA GLN A 52 -8.32 5.19 18.00
C GLN A 52 -8.19 5.28 16.48
N LEU A 53 -7.23 4.58 15.88
CA LEU A 53 -7.08 4.55 14.42
C LEU A 53 -8.27 3.84 13.75
N PRO A 54 -8.53 4.09 12.45
CA PRO A 54 -9.53 3.33 11.70
C PRO A 54 -9.27 1.82 11.76
N LEU A 55 -10.34 1.03 11.72
CA LEU A 55 -10.27 -0.44 11.86
C LEU A 55 -9.20 -1.07 10.96
N MET A 56 -9.16 -0.69 9.67
CA MET A 56 -8.22 -1.27 8.71
C MET A 56 -6.74 -0.96 8.99
N ALA A 57 -6.45 0.12 9.73
CA ALA A 57 -5.10 0.43 10.20
C ALA A 57 -4.73 -0.29 11.51
N ARG A 58 -5.74 -0.84 12.20
CA ARG A 58 -5.60 -1.60 13.45
C ARG A 58 -5.58 -3.11 13.23
N LEU A 59 -6.17 -3.58 12.15
CA LEU A 59 -6.03 -4.97 11.71
C LEU A 59 -4.61 -5.22 11.24
N ARG A 60 -3.99 -6.27 11.79
CA ARG A 60 -2.64 -6.70 11.45
C ARG A 60 -2.67 -8.07 10.81
N VAL A 61 -1.79 -8.29 9.85
CA VAL A 61 -1.61 -9.55 9.14
C VAL A 61 -0.13 -9.89 9.06
N ARG A 62 0.19 -11.19 9.17
CA ARG A 62 1.55 -11.73 8.98
C ARG A 62 1.62 -12.67 7.78
N ASP A 63 0.52 -13.34 7.45
CA ASP A 63 0.46 -14.26 6.32
C ASP A 63 0.25 -13.48 5.00
N PHE A 64 1.34 -12.92 4.49
CA PHE A 64 1.33 -12.15 3.26
C PHE A 64 1.07 -13.02 2.03
N ALA A 65 1.42 -14.31 2.08
CA ALA A 65 1.18 -15.24 0.99
C ALA A 65 -0.33 -15.48 0.79
N VAL A 66 -1.09 -15.66 1.88
CA VAL A 66 -2.55 -15.77 1.82
C VAL A 66 -3.18 -14.47 1.29
N VAL A 67 -2.66 -13.30 1.67
CA VAL A 67 -3.15 -12.02 1.12
C VAL A 67 -2.86 -11.93 -0.39
N SER A 68 -1.67 -12.31 -0.83
CA SER A 68 -1.33 -12.36 -2.27
C SER A 68 -2.26 -13.30 -3.04
N GLN A 69 -2.48 -14.52 -2.55
CA GLN A 69 -3.37 -15.49 -3.18
C GLN A 69 -4.81 -15.00 -3.27
N LEU A 70 -5.29 -14.35 -2.20
CA LEU A 70 -6.61 -13.73 -2.17
C LEU A 70 -6.73 -12.69 -3.29
N LEU A 71 -5.78 -11.76 -3.40
CA LEU A 71 -5.81 -10.71 -4.41
C LEU A 71 -5.69 -11.26 -5.84
N GLN A 72 -4.94 -12.34 -6.04
CA GLN A 72 -4.85 -13.04 -7.33
C GLN A 72 -6.19 -13.65 -7.74
N GLY A 73 -6.93 -14.23 -6.78
CA GLY A 73 -8.21 -14.88 -7.03
C GLY A 73 -9.37 -13.93 -7.32
N GLU A 74 -9.23 -12.63 -7.03
CA GLU A 74 -10.30 -11.66 -7.25
C GLU A 74 -10.40 -11.24 -8.73
N ALA A 75 -11.63 -11.11 -9.21
CA ALA A 75 -11.92 -10.52 -10.51
C ALA A 75 -11.81 -8.99 -10.44
N GLU A 76 -11.39 -8.35 -11.53
CA GLU A 76 -11.48 -6.89 -11.61
C GLU A 76 -12.94 -6.47 -11.48
N THR A 77 -13.18 -5.44 -10.67
CA THR A 77 -14.54 -4.98 -10.39
C THR A 77 -14.98 -4.04 -11.52
N ALA A 78 -15.99 -4.42 -12.29
CA ALA A 78 -16.51 -3.60 -13.38
C ALA A 78 -16.94 -2.21 -12.87
N GLY A 79 -16.57 -1.14 -13.59
CA GLY A 79 -16.89 0.25 -13.23
C GLY A 79 -16.13 0.80 -12.01
N PHE A 80 -15.32 -0.01 -11.31
CA PHE A 80 -14.56 0.45 -10.14
C PHE A 80 -13.57 1.55 -10.49
N CYS A 81 -12.94 1.45 -11.65
CA CYS A 81 -11.97 2.43 -12.13
C CYS A 81 -12.58 3.80 -12.45
N ASP A 82 -13.88 3.84 -12.80
CA ASP A 82 -14.58 5.07 -13.17
C ASP A 82 -15.05 5.85 -11.94
N MET A 83 -15.00 5.24 -10.76
CA MET A 83 -15.41 5.88 -9.51
C MET A 83 -14.49 7.05 -9.16
N PRO A 84 -15.04 8.20 -8.72
CA PRO A 84 -14.26 9.29 -8.15
C PRO A 84 -13.43 8.81 -6.94
N ALA A 85 -12.15 9.14 -6.92
CA ALA A 85 -11.24 8.84 -5.83
C ALA A 85 -11.15 10.03 -4.89
N ASP A 86 -11.80 9.93 -3.73
CA ASP A 86 -11.61 10.90 -2.65
C ASP A 86 -10.19 10.79 -2.03
N VAL A 87 -9.84 11.71 -1.13
CA VAL A 87 -8.51 11.71 -0.49
C VAL A 87 -8.23 10.40 0.28
N ARG A 88 -9.26 9.74 0.83
CA ARG A 88 -9.10 8.51 1.61
C ARG A 88 -8.87 7.30 0.70
N SER A 89 -9.58 7.23 -0.42
CA SER A 89 -9.39 6.23 -1.46
C SER A 89 -8.00 6.34 -2.07
N VAL A 90 -7.56 7.56 -2.45
CA VAL A 90 -6.19 7.78 -2.95
C VAL A 90 -5.15 7.38 -1.91
N SER A 91 -5.34 7.78 -0.65
CA SER A 91 -4.46 7.43 0.46
C SER A 91 -4.34 5.91 0.65
N SER A 92 -5.46 5.20 0.52
CA SER A 92 -5.51 3.74 0.65
C SER A 92 -4.84 3.04 -0.53
N VAL A 93 -5.13 3.43 -1.77
CA VAL A 93 -4.54 2.80 -2.96
C VAL A 93 -3.04 3.06 -3.05
N LEU A 94 -2.58 4.29 -2.78
CA LEU A 94 -1.15 4.64 -2.84
C LEU A 94 -0.36 4.24 -1.59
N GLY A 95 -1.03 3.82 -0.51
CA GLY A 95 -0.38 3.55 0.78
C GLY A 95 0.32 4.78 1.36
N LEU A 96 -0.28 5.96 1.20
CA LEU A 96 0.27 7.26 1.59
C LEU A 96 -0.59 7.92 2.67
N SER A 97 0.00 8.85 3.43
CA SER A 97 -0.78 9.68 4.35
C SER A 97 -1.70 10.65 3.59
N LYS A 98 -2.83 11.04 4.20
CA LYS A 98 -3.73 12.08 3.64
C LYS A 98 -2.99 13.39 3.35
N ALA A 99 -2.04 13.76 4.20
CA ALA A 99 -1.23 14.96 4.01
C ALA A 99 -0.37 14.86 2.74
N SER A 100 0.24 13.70 2.51
CA SER A 100 1.01 13.42 1.29
C SER A 100 0.12 13.46 0.04
N VAL A 101 -1.09 12.88 0.10
CA VAL A 101 -2.06 12.95 -1.01
C VAL A 101 -2.46 14.40 -1.34
N LEU A 102 -2.74 15.21 -0.32
CA LEU A 102 -3.07 16.62 -0.51
C LEU A 102 -1.90 17.41 -1.11
N LEU A 103 -0.66 17.02 -0.80
CA LEU A 103 0.52 17.61 -1.44
C LEU A 103 0.65 17.20 -2.90
N LEU A 104 0.38 15.94 -3.24
CA LEU A 104 0.37 15.47 -4.63
C LEU A 104 -0.66 16.23 -5.47
N ARG A 105 -1.89 16.41 -4.96
CA ARG A 105 -2.94 17.18 -5.66
C ARG A 105 -2.55 18.64 -5.86
N ARG A 106 -2.00 19.28 -4.82
CA ARG A 106 -1.55 20.69 -4.92
C ARG A 106 -0.38 20.88 -5.88
N GLY A 107 0.51 19.89 -5.96
CA GLY A 107 1.61 19.87 -6.92
C GLY A 107 1.19 19.43 -8.32
N ALA A 108 -0.12 19.25 -8.59
CA ALA A 108 -0.66 18.77 -9.85
C ALA A 108 -0.09 17.42 -10.34
N PHE A 109 0.41 16.57 -9.42
CA PHE A 109 0.85 15.21 -9.72
C PHE A 109 -0.34 14.26 -9.94
N LEU A 110 -1.50 14.61 -9.39
CA LEU A 110 -2.77 13.95 -9.65
C LEU A 110 -3.79 15.02 -10.10
N PRO A 111 -4.77 14.66 -10.94
CA PRO A 111 -5.90 15.53 -11.24
C PRO A 111 -6.59 16.03 -9.97
N SER A 112 -7.21 17.22 -10.03
CA SER A 112 -7.95 17.80 -8.90
C SER A 112 -9.07 16.88 -8.39
N ASN A 113 -9.76 16.23 -9.34
CA ASN A 113 -10.82 15.25 -9.13
C ASN A 113 -10.42 13.94 -9.81
N PRO A 114 -9.50 13.15 -9.21
CA PRO A 114 -9.03 11.93 -9.84
C PRO A 114 -10.10 10.84 -9.74
N THR A 115 -10.15 9.98 -10.75
CA THR A 115 -10.83 8.68 -10.71
C THR A 115 -9.91 7.63 -10.07
N LEU A 116 -10.43 6.45 -9.73
CA LEU A 116 -9.58 5.34 -9.30
C LEU A 116 -8.62 4.89 -10.42
N ALA A 117 -9.02 4.98 -11.70
CA ALA A 117 -8.14 4.71 -12.83
C ALA A 117 -6.90 5.62 -12.85
N ASP A 118 -7.07 6.92 -12.58
CA ASP A 118 -5.96 7.87 -12.50
C ASP A 118 -4.98 7.49 -11.39
N VAL A 119 -5.51 7.05 -10.25
CA VAL A 119 -4.71 6.66 -9.09
C VAL A 119 -3.94 5.36 -9.35
N PHE A 120 -4.58 4.37 -9.97
CA PHE A 120 -3.90 3.13 -10.36
C PHE A 120 -2.82 3.39 -11.40
N SER A 121 -3.09 4.22 -12.42
CA SER A 121 -2.10 4.62 -13.43
C SER A 121 -0.91 5.33 -12.79
N PHE A 122 -1.17 6.27 -11.89
CA PHE A 122 -0.12 6.95 -11.13
C PHE A 122 0.70 5.98 -10.29
N ARG A 123 0.04 5.00 -9.66
CA ARG A 123 0.70 3.97 -8.88
C ARG A 123 1.57 3.05 -9.73
N GLU A 124 1.16 2.70 -10.95
CA GLU A 124 2.01 1.92 -11.86
C GLU A 124 3.22 2.73 -12.35
N ALA A 125 3.09 4.05 -12.51
CA ALA A 125 4.20 4.90 -12.93
C ALA A 125 5.22 5.17 -11.81
N PHE A 126 4.74 5.36 -10.57
CA PHE A 126 5.57 5.86 -9.48
C PHE A 126 5.48 5.03 -8.21
N VAL A 127 6.59 5.01 -7.46
CA VAL A 127 6.71 4.30 -6.19
C VAL A 127 7.31 5.20 -5.10
N SER A 128 6.83 5.05 -3.87
CA SER A 128 7.34 5.75 -2.69
C SER A 128 8.36 4.90 -1.93
N SER A 129 9.31 5.53 -1.22
CA SER A 129 10.25 4.80 -0.35
C SER A 129 9.53 3.95 0.72
N SER A 130 8.36 4.40 1.19
CA SER A 130 7.52 3.63 2.12
C SER A 130 6.94 2.37 1.50
N GLU A 131 6.58 2.40 0.21
CA GLU A 131 6.12 1.20 -0.49
C GLU A 131 7.28 0.22 -0.68
N VAL A 132 8.46 0.70 -1.09
CA VAL A 132 9.68 -0.11 -1.18
C VAL A 132 9.98 -0.79 0.15
N GLN A 133 9.96 -0.04 1.25
CA GLN A 133 10.19 -0.58 2.59
C GLN A 133 9.19 -1.67 2.97
N ARG A 134 7.90 -1.46 2.68
CA ARG A 134 6.85 -2.46 2.93
C ARG A 134 7.07 -3.72 2.09
N ARG A 135 7.43 -3.58 0.81
CA ARG A 135 7.69 -4.72 -0.08
C ARG A 135 8.91 -5.53 0.33
N LEU A 136 9.99 -4.86 0.73
CA LEU A 136 11.17 -5.52 1.31
C LEU A 136 10.79 -6.30 2.57
N ARG A 137 10.03 -5.66 3.48
CA ARG A 137 9.59 -6.31 4.72
C ARG A 137 8.66 -7.50 4.47
N ILE A 138 7.77 -7.43 3.50
CA ILE A 138 6.92 -8.58 3.09
C ILE A 138 7.78 -9.72 2.55
N ALA A 139 8.88 -9.41 1.83
CA ALA A 139 9.85 -10.38 1.36
C ALA A 139 10.82 -10.88 2.46
N GLY A 140 10.65 -10.45 3.71
CA GLY A 140 11.51 -10.83 4.84
C GLY A 140 12.75 -9.95 5.05
N GLU A 141 12.93 -8.88 4.26
CA GLU A 141 14.06 -7.97 4.38
C GLU A 141 13.67 -6.70 5.17
N VAL A 142 14.13 -6.59 6.42
CA VAL A 142 13.88 -5.41 7.26
C VAL A 142 15.02 -4.40 7.08
N ARG A 143 14.72 -3.26 6.45
CA ARG A 143 15.67 -2.15 6.28
C ARG A 143 15.13 -0.85 6.87
N HIS A 144 16.04 -0.04 7.40
CA HIS A 144 15.73 1.31 7.85
C HIS A 144 15.47 2.22 6.65
N SER A 145 14.58 3.20 6.79
CA SER A 145 14.18 4.12 5.72
C SER A 145 15.36 4.93 5.17
N THR A 146 16.34 5.27 6.00
CA THR A 146 17.58 5.95 5.59
C THR A 146 18.36 5.13 4.57
N TYR A 147 18.52 3.82 4.81
CA TYR A 147 19.26 2.95 3.90
C TYR A 147 18.56 2.83 2.55
N ILE A 148 17.24 2.66 2.57
CA ILE A 148 16.42 2.62 1.35
C ILE A 148 16.52 3.93 0.58
N ASN A 149 16.47 5.08 1.26
CA ASN A 149 16.58 6.37 0.59
C ASN A 149 17.96 6.57 -0.07
N ASN A 150 19.03 6.11 0.58
CA ASN A 150 20.38 6.13 0.02
C ASN A 150 20.51 5.20 -1.19
N GLU A 151 20.02 3.95 -1.11
CA GLU A 151 19.99 3.03 -2.27
C GLU A 151 19.22 3.67 -3.42
N LEU A 152 18.03 4.21 -3.14
CA LEU A 152 17.20 4.87 -4.14
C LEU A 152 17.79 6.18 -4.69
N GLU A 153 18.80 6.78 -4.05
CA GLU A 153 19.58 7.90 -4.60
C GLU A 153 20.66 7.41 -5.56
N LEU A 154 21.27 6.27 -5.27
CA LEU A 154 22.29 5.65 -6.12
C LEU A 154 21.75 5.15 -7.47
N ILE A 155 20.45 4.83 -7.54
CA ILE A 155 19.79 4.44 -8.80
C ILE A 155 19.75 5.62 -9.80
N GLY A 156 19.94 6.87 -9.34
CA GLY A 156 19.95 8.04 -10.22
C GLY A 156 18.58 8.39 -10.80
N SER A 157 17.50 7.75 -10.35
CA SER A 157 16.14 8.09 -10.79
C SER A 157 15.74 9.46 -10.27
N ASP A 158 15.26 10.30 -11.19
CA ASP A 158 14.72 11.60 -10.84
C ASP A 158 13.62 11.47 -9.78
N LYS A 159 13.77 12.28 -8.72
CA LYS A 159 12.78 12.35 -7.66
C LYS A 159 11.72 13.36 -8.07
N ILE A 160 10.49 12.90 -8.21
CA ILE A 160 9.34 13.79 -8.30
C ILE A 160 8.63 13.88 -6.95
N GLY A 161 7.93 14.98 -6.71
CA GLY A 161 7.09 15.11 -5.52
C GLY A 161 7.00 16.54 -5.01
N ALA A 162 6.45 16.67 -3.81
CA ALA A 162 6.14 17.96 -3.21
C ALA A 162 6.60 18.02 -1.76
N LYS A 163 7.09 19.19 -1.35
CA LYS A 163 7.49 19.49 0.03
C LYS A 163 6.73 20.71 0.53
N ARG A 164 6.17 20.62 1.73
CA ARG A 164 5.60 21.76 2.46
C ARG A 164 5.83 21.62 3.95
N ARG A 165 6.48 22.61 4.56
CA ARG A 165 6.83 22.60 5.99
C ARG A 165 7.57 21.30 6.35
N ARG A 166 7.04 20.52 7.30
CA ARG A 166 7.59 19.24 7.79
C ARG A 166 7.11 18.02 7.01
N THR A 167 6.33 18.19 5.94
CA THR A 167 5.83 17.07 5.13
C THR A 167 6.46 17.12 3.75
N SER A 168 7.08 16.01 3.35
CA SER A 168 7.60 15.80 2.00
C SER A 168 7.12 14.45 1.49
N ILE A 169 6.85 14.39 0.19
CA ILE A 169 6.72 13.15 -0.54
C ILE A 169 7.74 13.15 -1.66
N ALA A 170 8.52 12.07 -1.74
CA ALA A 170 9.42 11.79 -2.83
C ALA A 170 8.97 10.48 -3.47
N LEU A 171 8.75 10.54 -4.77
CA LEU A 171 8.36 9.43 -5.61
C LEU A 171 9.44 9.27 -6.68
N ARG A 172 9.63 8.03 -7.12
CA ARG A 172 10.55 7.69 -8.20
C ARG A 172 9.83 6.86 -9.22
N GLU A 173 10.36 6.84 -10.43
CA GLU A 173 9.87 5.97 -11.48
C GLU A 173 9.91 4.51 -11.00
N ARG A 174 8.76 3.85 -11.08
CA ARG A 174 8.60 2.49 -10.58
C ARG A 174 9.49 1.51 -11.35
N ALA A 175 9.54 1.63 -12.67
CA ALA A 175 10.29 0.71 -13.52
C ALA A 175 11.77 0.63 -13.12
N ALA A 176 12.40 1.78 -12.90
CA ALA A 176 13.80 1.84 -12.45
C ALA A 176 14.01 1.20 -11.07
N VAL A 177 13.12 1.48 -10.11
CA VAL A 177 13.21 0.89 -8.76
C VAL A 177 12.96 -0.61 -8.77
N GLU A 178 11.96 -1.08 -9.50
CA GLU A 178 11.65 -2.51 -9.62
C GLU A 178 12.75 -3.27 -10.37
N ALA A 179 13.39 -2.65 -11.38
CA ALA A 179 14.54 -3.23 -12.05
C ALA A 179 15.77 -3.37 -11.12
N TYR A 180 16.02 -2.36 -10.28
CA TYR A 180 17.16 -2.38 -9.35
C TYR A 180 17.00 -3.43 -8.24
N TYR A 181 15.84 -3.44 -7.55
CA TYR A 181 15.65 -4.38 -6.45
C TYR A 181 15.26 -5.79 -6.93
N GLY A 182 14.62 -5.91 -8.10
CA GLY A 182 14.18 -7.18 -8.67
C GLY A 182 13.41 -8.05 -7.66
N ASN A 183 13.88 -9.29 -7.51
CA ASN A 183 13.25 -10.30 -6.64
C ASN A 183 13.36 -10.01 -5.14
N ARG A 184 14.10 -8.96 -4.72
CA ARG A 184 14.12 -8.52 -3.32
C ARG A 184 12.80 -7.89 -2.89
N LEU A 185 12.03 -7.34 -3.83
CA LEU A 185 10.70 -6.81 -3.54
C LEU A 185 9.66 -7.90 -3.65
N ALA A 186 8.78 -8.00 -2.66
CA ALA A 186 7.55 -8.77 -2.80
C ALA A 186 6.80 -8.38 -4.08
N ALA A 187 6.39 -9.36 -4.88
CA ALA A 187 5.67 -9.13 -6.13
C ALA A 187 4.28 -8.52 -5.86
N ARG A 188 3.87 -7.61 -6.73
CA ARG A 188 2.50 -7.07 -6.73
C ARG A 188 1.62 -7.98 -7.59
N VAL A 189 0.38 -8.18 -7.19
CA VAL A 189 -0.56 -9.18 -7.73
C VAL A 189 -1.86 -8.57 -8.23
#